data_AF-A0A672V1E8-F1
#
_entry.id   AF-A0A672V1E8-F1
#
_cell.length_a   1.000
_cell.length_b   1.000
_cell.length_c   1.000
_cell.angle_alpha   90.00
_cell.angle_beta   90.00
_cell.angle_gamma   90.00
#
_symmetry.space_group_name_H-M   'P 1'
#
loop_
_entity.id
_entity.type
_entity.pdbx_description
1 polymer ?
#
loop_
_entity_poly.entity_id
_entity_poly.type
_entity_poly.pdbx_seq_one_letter_code
_entity_poly.pdbx_strand_id
1 'polypeptide(L)'
;MKCPTMLEILPWHRVLHQTLQVTVFTLCLFEGCVLVVSVIEQLAQWHNSTVKAAMERLCSYIPEKLQGFCYILAELYGPHIAELIDREMNADVICHSLKLCKQDPGQPLCHLYSPPKVSWFSTFFQSY
;
A
#
# COMPACT_ATOMS: atom_id res chain seq x y z
N MET A 1 8.33 -5.85 4.62
CA MET A 1 9.71 -5.69 5.12
C MET A 1 9.86 -4.33 5.81
N LYS A 2 9.99 -4.23 7.15
CA LYS A 2 11.30 -3.81 7.66
C LYS A 2 11.95 -5.15 7.82
N CYS A 3 13.06 -5.49 7.18
CA CYS A 3 13.84 -6.61 7.67
C CYS A 3 14.04 -6.48 9.20
N PRO A 4 13.29 -7.09 10.15
CA PRO A 4 13.70 -7.01 11.53
C PRO A 4 14.97 -7.87 11.61
N THR A 5 16.04 -7.40 12.23
CA THR A 5 17.22 -8.24 12.45
C THR A 5 16.92 -9.22 13.60
N MET A 6 17.36 -10.47 13.44
CA MET A 6 17.02 -11.64 14.30
C MET A 6 17.37 -11.46 15.79
N LEU A 7 18.19 -10.47 16.15
CA LEU A 7 18.83 -10.38 17.47
C LEU A 7 18.00 -9.66 18.55
N GLU A 8 16.97 -8.87 18.18
CA GLU A 8 16.22 -8.03 19.14
C GLU A 8 14.89 -8.62 19.64
N ILE A 9 14.48 -9.80 19.15
CA ILE A 9 13.13 -10.37 19.35
C ILE A 9 12.98 -11.09 20.71
N LEU A 10 14.08 -11.52 21.33
CA LEU A 10 14.05 -12.48 22.44
C LEU A 10 13.53 -11.96 23.81
N PRO A 11 13.68 -10.69 24.24
CA PRO A 11 13.30 -10.30 25.61
C PRO A 11 11.82 -9.92 25.81
N TRP A 12 11.08 -9.62 24.74
CA TRP A 12 9.74 -8.98 24.82
C TRP A 12 8.55 -9.94 24.69
N HIS A 13 8.77 -11.26 24.73
CA HIS A 13 7.83 -12.31 24.29
C HIS A 13 6.39 -12.24 24.87
N ARG A 14 6.20 -11.65 26.06
CA ARG A 14 4.87 -11.52 26.71
C ARG A 14 4.14 -10.21 26.37
N VAL A 15 4.87 -9.11 26.09
CA VAL A 15 4.31 -7.84 25.58
C VAL A 15 4.09 -7.92 24.07
N LEU A 16 4.89 -8.75 23.40
CA LEU A 16 4.76 -9.11 21.99
C LEU A 16 3.40 -9.71 21.66
N HIS A 17 2.72 -10.51 22.47
CA HIS A 17 1.43 -11.08 22.02
C HIS A 17 0.36 -10.02 21.65
N GLN A 18 0.31 -8.89 22.35
CA GLN A 18 -0.63 -7.78 22.05
C GLN A 18 -0.08 -6.80 20.99
N THR A 19 1.25 -6.61 20.92
CA THR A 19 1.91 -5.68 19.99
C THR A 19 2.31 -6.32 18.66
N LEU A 20 2.68 -7.60 18.65
CA LEU A 20 2.93 -8.48 17.50
C LEU A 20 1.67 -8.63 16.65
N GLN A 21 0.48 -8.67 17.26
CA GLN A 21 -0.77 -8.68 16.51
C GLN A 21 -0.98 -7.35 15.77
N VAL A 22 -0.60 -6.19 16.35
CA VAL A 22 -0.72 -4.86 15.71
C VAL A 22 0.38 -4.63 14.68
N THR A 23 1.62 -5.08 14.93
CA THR A 23 2.74 -4.94 13.99
C THR A 23 2.64 -5.91 12.81
N VAL A 24 2.19 -7.16 13.00
CA VAL A 24 1.88 -8.09 11.89
C VAL A 24 0.70 -7.58 11.07
N PHE A 25 -0.37 -7.06 11.70
CA PHE A 25 -1.51 -6.50 10.96
C PHE A 25 -1.11 -5.28 10.12
N THR A 26 -0.30 -4.36 10.68
CA THR A 26 0.21 -3.18 9.97
C THR A 26 1.21 -3.54 8.87
N LEU A 27 2.05 -4.56 9.06
CA LEU A 27 3.00 -5.04 8.04
C LEU A 27 2.31 -5.81 6.91
N CYS A 28 1.28 -6.61 7.20
CA CYS A 28 0.47 -7.29 6.21
C CYS A 28 -0.33 -6.31 5.33
N LEU A 29 -0.76 -5.17 5.89
CA LEU A 29 -1.49 -4.14 5.17
C LEU A 29 -0.63 -3.39 4.15
N PHE A 30 0.65 -3.12 4.44
CA PHE A 30 1.54 -2.43 3.49
C PHE A 30 1.91 -3.31 2.30
N GLU A 31 2.36 -4.55 2.53
CA GLU A 31 2.68 -5.50 1.46
C GLU A 31 1.44 -5.77 0.58
N GLY A 32 0.27 -5.90 1.20
CA GLY A 32 -1.00 -6.07 0.49
C GLY A 32 -1.37 -4.86 -0.36
N CYS A 33 -1.19 -3.65 0.16
CA CYS A 33 -1.44 -2.42 -0.60
C CYS A 33 -0.51 -2.33 -1.82
N VAL A 34 0.80 -2.52 -1.62
CA VAL A 34 1.77 -2.40 -2.71
C VAL A 34 1.47 -3.42 -3.79
N LEU A 35 1.18 -4.68 -3.42
CA LEU A 35 0.77 -5.70 -4.38
C LEU A 35 -0.50 -5.32 -5.15
N VAL A 36 -1.55 -4.86 -4.47
CA VAL A 36 -2.82 -4.52 -5.11
C VAL A 36 -2.66 -3.34 -6.07
N VAL A 37 -1.97 -2.28 -5.66
CA VAL A 37 -1.72 -1.10 -6.50
C VAL A 37 -0.88 -1.48 -7.71
N SER A 38 0.17 -2.28 -7.54
CA SER A 38 0.99 -2.78 -8.65
C SER A 38 0.20 -3.65 -9.63
N VAL A 39 -0.73 -4.48 -9.15
CA VAL A 39 -1.59 -5.29 -10.02
C VAL A 39 -2.57 -4.41 -10.79
N ILE A 40 -3.15 -3.39 -10.14
CA ILE A 40 -4.07 -2.44 -10.81
C ILE A 40 -3.33 -1.68 -11.92
N GLU A 41 -2.13 -1.18 -11.64
CA GLU A 41 -1.31 -0.47 -12.63
C GLU A 41 -0.99 -1.37 -13.83
N GLN A 42 -0.56 -2.61 -13.58
CA GLN A 42 -0.29 -3.59 -14.63
C GLN A 42 -1.54 -3.94 -15.44
N LEU A 43 -2.70 -4.10 -14.79
CA LEU A 43 -3.97 -4.35 -15.47
C LEU A 43 -4.42 -3.17 -16.33
N ALA A 44 -4.23 -1.94 -15.84
CA ALA A 44 -4.52 -0.71 -16.57
C ALA A 44 -3.65 -0.62 -17.83
N GLN A 45 -2.33 -0.86 -17.69
CA GLN A 45 -1.38 -0.85 -18.80
C GLN A 45 -1.67 -1.94 -19.83
N TRP A 46 -1.85 -3.19 -19.38
CA TRP A 46 -2.06 -4.32 -20.27
C TRP A 46 -3.36 -4.19 -21.07
N HIS A 47 -4.44 -3.74 -20.44
CA HIS A 47 -5.73 -3.56 -21.11
C HIS A 47 -5.94 -2.17 -21.72
N ASN A 48 -4.94 -1.29 -21.67
CA ASN A 48 -5.04 0.11 -22.07
C ASN A 48 -6.34 0.76 -21.55
N SER A 49 -6.58 0.58 -20.25
CA SER A 49 -7.83 0.96 -19.59
C SER A 49 -7.57 1.91 -18.42
N THR A 50 -8.60 2.63 -17.99
CA THR A 50 -8.47 3.52 -16.83
C THR A 50 -8.21 2.73 -15.55
N VAL A 51 -7.56 3.35 -14.56
CA VAL A 51 -7.32 2.74 -13.24
C VAL A 51 -8.62 2.24 -12.61
N LYS A 52 -9.72 3.01 -12.76
CA LYS A 52 -11.05 2.59 -12.29
C LYS A 52 -11.52 1.29 -12.96
N ALA A 53 -11.42 1.19 -14.28
CA ALA A 53 -11.80 -0.02 -15.01
C ALA A 53 -10.89 -1.22 -14.65
N ALA A 54 -9.60 -0.96 -14.40
CA ALA A 54 -8.67 -1.98 -13.91
C ALA A 54 -9.03 -2.48 -12.50
N MET A 55 -9.49 -1.60 -11.60
CA MET A 55 -10.00 -1.98 -10.28
C MET A 55 -11.29 -2.79 -10.35
N GLU A 56 -12.25 -2.39 -11.18
CA GLU A 56 -13.49 -3.15 -11.38
C GLU A 56 -13.21 -4.54 -11.95
N ARG A 57 -12.23 -4.64 -12.87
CA ARG A 57 -11.73 -5.91 -13.40
C ARG A 57 -11.00 -6.73 -12.33
N LEU A 58 -10.20 -6.11 -11.47
CA LEU A 58 -9.58 -6.80 -10.35
C LEU A 58 -10.66 -7.40 -9.43
N CYS A 59 -11.71 -6.64 -9.12
CA CYS A 59 -12.82 -7.12 -8.30
C CYS A 59 -13.57 -8.29 -8.93
N SER A 60 -13.66 -8.39 -10.26
CA SER A 60 -14.30 -9.56 -10.91
C SER A 60 -13.48 -10.84 -10.78
N TYR A 61 -12.16 -10.75 -10.53
CA TYR A 61 -11.29 -11.90 -10.24
C TYR A 61 -11.32 -12.35 -8.78
N ILE A 62 -11.90 -11.55 -7.89
CA ILE A 62 -12.05 -11.88 -6.47
C ILE A 62 -13.26 -12.82 -6.29
N PRO A 63 -13.20 -13.81 -5.37
CA PRO A 63 -14.33 -14.69 -5.10
C PRO A 63 -15.60 -13.93 -4.74
N GLU A 64 -16.76 -14.42 -5.20
CA GLU A 64 -18.08 -13.77 -5.04
C GLU A 64 -18.37 -13.28 -3.61
N LYS A 65 -17.98 -14.06 -2.60
CA LYS A 65 -18.14 -13.72 -1.17
C LYS A 65 -17.40 -12.45 -0.74
N LEU A 66 -16.38 -12.02 -1.48
CA LEU A 66 -15.53 -10.86 -1.20
C LEU A 66 -15.69 -9.75 -2.25
N GLN A 67 -16.42 -9.99 -3.35
CA GLN A 67 -16.60 -9.01 -4.42
C GLN A 67 -17.23 -7.71 -3.93
N GLY A 68 -18.29 -7.79 -3.12
CA GLY A 68 -18.93 -6.60 -2.56
C GLY A 68 -17.96 -5.74 -1.75
N PHE A 69 -17.11 -6.36 -0.93
CA PHE A 69 -16.07 -5.66 -0.19
C PHE A 69 -15.01 -5.03 -1.12
N CYS A 70 -14.62 -5.73 -2.18
CA CYS A 70 -13.70 -5.19 -3.18
C CYS A 70 -14.25 -3.93 -3.86
N TYR A 71 -15.51 -3.95 -4.30
CA TYR A 71 -16.12 -2.79 -4.94
C TYR A 71 -16.25 -1.60 -3.99
N ILE A 72 -16.57 -1.83 -2.71
CA ILE A 72 -16.59 -0.76 -1.70
C ILE A 72 -15.20 -0.12 -1.55
N LEU A 73 -14.13 -0.93 -1.51
CA LEU A 73 -12.76 -0.42 -1.45
C LEU A 73 -12.36 0.32 -2.73
N ALA A 74 -12.77 -0.17 -3.89
CA ALA A 74 -12.53 0.48 -5.17
C ALA A 74 -13.26 1.83 -5.27
N GLU A 75 -14.47 1.95 -4.71
CA GLU A 75 -15.18 3.23 -4.63
C GLU A 75 -14.52 4.21 -3.64
N LEU A 76 -14.08 3.72 -2.48
CA LEU A 76 -13.50 4.55 -1.43
C LEU A 76 -12.09 5.04 -1.76
N TYR A 77 -11.22 4.15 -2.23
CA TYR A 77 -9.80 4.44 -2.47
C TYR A 77 -9.48 4.66 -3.94
N GLY A 78 -10.32 4.16 -4.85
CA GLY A 78 -10.02 4.16 -6.28
C GLY A 78 -9.77 5.52 -6.90
N PRO A 79 -10.58 6.56 -6.63
CA PRO A 79 -10.32 7.90 -7.15
C PRO A 79 -8.97 8.46 -6.73
N HIS A 80 -8.59 8.27 -5.45
CA HIS A 80 -7.31 8.77 -4.94
C HIS A 80 -6.12 7.99 -5.50
N ILE A 81 -6.23 6.66 -5.59
CA ILE A 81 -5.19 5.82 -6.20
C ILE A 81 -5.04 6.17 -7.69
N ALA A 82 -6.14 6.38 -8.42
CA ALA A 82 -6.11 6.78 -9.83
C ALA A 82 -5.39 8.12 -10.03
N GLU A 83 -5.70 9.12 -9.21
CA GLU A 83 -5.02 10.42 -9.25
C GLU A 83 -3.51 10.28 -9.03
N LEU A 84 -3.09 9.42 -8.11
CA LEU A 84 -1.66 9.23 -7.82
C LEU A 84 -0.95 8.45 -8.94
N ILE A 85 -1.60 7.46 -9.53
CA ILE A 85 -1.07 6.73 -10.69
C ILE A 85 -0.95 7.67 -11.91
N ASP A 86 -1.94 8.53 -12.15
CA ASP A 86 -1.90 9.54 -13.23
C ASP A 86 -0.76 10.55 -13.04
N ARG A 87 -0.32 10.76 -11.79
CA ARG A 87 0.86 11.57 -11.43
C ARG A 87 2.17 10.76 -11.45
N GLU A 88 2.16 9.56 -12.03
CA GLU A 88 3.31 8.66 -12.16
C GLU A 88 3.93 8.26 -10.81
N MET A 89 3.10 8.19 -9.77
CA MET A 89 3.54 7.74 -8.44
C MET A 89 3.59 6.22 -8.38
N ASN A 90 4.67 5.69 -7.79
CA ASN A 90 4.80 4.24 -7.60
C ASN A 90 3.94 3.73 -6.44
N ALA A 91 3.75 2.41 -6.38
CA ALA A 91 2.91 1.76 -5.38
C ALA A 91 3.35 2.02 -3.93
N ASP A 92 4.66 2.14 -3.65
CA ASP A 92 5.14 2.46 -2.30
C ASP A 92 4.63 3.82 -1.83
N VAL A 93 4.77 4.81 -2.70
CA VAL A 93 4.35 6.19 -2.48
C VAL A 93 2.85 6.27 -2.23
N ILE A 94 2.07 5.58 -3.06
CA ILE A 94 0.61 5.49 -2.91
C ILE A 94 0.23 4.84 -1.58
N CYS A 95 0.89 3.75 -1.20
CA CYS A 95 0.58 3.05 0.05
C CYS A 95 0.99 3.83 1.30
N HIS A 96 1.99 4.70 1.20
CA HIS A 96 2.33 5.66 2.26
C HIS A 96 1.30 6.79 2.37
N SER A 97 0.80 7.33 1.25
CA SER A 97 -0.21 8.41 1.28
C SER A 97 -1.53 7.94 1.88
N LEU A 98 -1.89 6.67 1.68
CA LEU A 98 -3.06 6.02 2.27
C LEU A 98 -2.91 5.75 3.78
N LYS A 99 -1.76 6.05 4.39
CA LYS A 99 -1.44 5.81 5.80
C LYS A 99 -1.64 4.36 6.23
N LEU A 100 -1.53 3.43 5.28
CA LEU A 100 -1.60 1.99 5.54
C LEU A 100 -0.29 1.44 6.13
N CYS A 101 0.77 2.24 6.10
CA CYS A 101 2.04 1.98 6.77
C CYS A 101 2.22 2.89 7.99
N LYS A 102 2.67 2.33 9.12
CA LYS A 102 3.14 3.12 10.25
C LYS A 102 4.65 3.37 10.14
N GLN A 103 5.03 4.62 9.96
CA GLN A 103 6.41 5.06 10.04
C GLN A 103 6.71 5.55 11.47
N ASP A 104 7.58 4.83 12.18
CA ASP A 104 8.03 5.24 13.51
C ASP A 104 9.11 6.33 13.39
N PRO A 105 9.10 7.35 14.28
CA PRO A 105 10.09 8.41 14.25
C PRO A 105 11.50 7.85 14.40
N GLY A 106 12.39 8.19 13.47
CA GLY A 106 13.77 7.69 13.42
C GLY A 106 13.99 6.42 12.60
N GLN A 107 12.95 5.82 12.02
CA GLN A 107 13.09 4.65 11.13
C GLN A 107 13.02 5.01 9.63
N PRO A 108 13.76 4.30 8.76
CA PRO A 108 13.73 4.52 7.33
C PRO A 108 12.35 4.17 6.74
N LEU A 109 11.97 4.87 5.67
CA LEU A 109 10.73 4.63 4.93
C LEU A 109 10.78 3.23 4.29
N CYS A 110 9.72 2.43 4.45
CA CYS A 110 9.62 1.11 3.81
C CYS A 110 9.31 1.29 2.31
N HIS A 111 10.04 0.60 1.42
CA HIS A 111 9.76 0.64 -0.01
C HIS A 111 10.12 -0.70 -0.66
N LEU A 112 9.35 -1.13 -1.65
CA LEU A 112 9.59 -2.31 -2.49
C LEU A 112 10.28 -1.93 -3.79
N TYR A 113 9.92 -0.79 -4.37
CA TYR A 113 10.47 -0.23 -5.59
C TYR A 113 11.54 0.82 -5.30
N SER A 114 12.42 1.07 -6.26
CA SER A 114 13.39 2.17 -6.15
C SER A 114 12.66 3.51 -6.00
N PRO A 115 13.07 4.37 -5.05
CA PRO A 115 12.43 5.67 -4.87
C PRO A 115 12.60 6.53 -6.13
N PRO A 116 11.57 7.29 -6.55
CA PRO A 116 11.65 8.14 -7.73
C PRO A 116 12.66 9.28 -7.52
N LYS A 117 13.29 9.74 -8.62
CA LYS A 117 14.28 10.84 -8.60
C LYS A 117 13.66 12.22 -8.34
N VAL A 118 12.34 12.33 -8.45
CA VAL A 118 11.60 13.56 -8.16
C VAL A 118 11.39 13.64 -6.65
N SER A 119 11.65 14.82 -6.06
CA SER A 119 11.54 15.06 -4.62
C SER A 119 10.08 14.95 -4.15
N TRP A 120 9.63 13.72 -3.93
CA TRP A 120 8.31 13.38 -3.38
C TRP A 120 7.97 14.17 -2.09
N PHE A 121 8.99 14.51 -1.30
CA PHE A 121 8.88 15.33 -0.09
C PHE A 121 8.34 16.75 -0.35
N SER A 122 8.63 17.38 -1.48
CA SER A 122 8.24 18.78 -1.72
C SER A 122 6.82 18.94 -2.27
N THR A 123 6.29 17.95 -3.00
CA THR A 123 5.01 18.12 -3.71
C THR A 123 3.80 17.71 -2.86
N PHE A 124 3.95 16.79 -1.90
CA PHE A 124 2.82 16.24 -1.13
C PHE A 124 2.73 16.77 0.31
N PHE A 125 3.86 17.04 0.97
CA PHE A 125 3.90 17.58 2.35
C PHE A 125 3.76 19.10 2.44
N GLN A 126 3.64 19.81 1.32
CA GLN A 126 3.48 21.27 1.30
C GLN A 126 2.01 21.71 1.13
N SER A 127 1.07 20.75 1.10
CA SER A 127 -0.38 20.99 1.05
C SER A 127 -1.15 20.42 2.25
N TYR A 128 -0.45 19.99 3.31
CA TYR A 128 -1.01 19.65 4.63
C TYR A 128 -0.17 20.25 5.76
#